data_AF-A0A373CGY4-F1
#
_entry.id   AF-A0A373CGY4-F1
#
_cell.length_a   1.000
_cell.length_b   1.000
_cell.length_c   1.000
_cell.angle_alpha   90.00
_cell.angle_beta   90.00
_cell.angle_gamma   90.00
#
_symmetry.space_group_name_H-M   'P 1'
#
loop_
_entity.id
_entity.type
_entity.pdbx_description
1 polymer ?
#
loop_
_entity_poly.entity_id
_entity_poly.type
_entity_poly.pdbx_seq_one_letter_code
_entity_poly.pdbx_strand_id
1 'polypeptide(L)'
;MDILDFVENSVVGIDALECLIESEKIMNEFLRGKRNDLGKIENHIFFFDDIKELSVGASNFADLKPHATFHRGIGSYTFCYEDEKTYGTLTNMMGVILVTLYHKGQREVWNNTEILNGVGRIEAKDQQIQSVFGNELIHIMETAKKASEAMSVAQQKKAEDRIKAAGEDVKNYSVFQDWMNDMDLKNRITDK
;
A
#
# COMPACT_ATOMS: atom_id res chain seq x y z
N MET A 1 -12.69 2.51 -11.45
CA MET A 1 -11.65 3.28 -12.15
C MET A 1 -12.37 4.18 -13.13
N ASP A 2 -12.28 5.50 -12.97
CA ASP A 2 -12.85 6.45 -13.94
C ASP A 2 -11.75 6.88 -14.91
N ILE A 3 -11.68 6.19 -16.05
CA ILE A 3 -10.68 6.45 -17.09
C ILE A 3 -10.87 7.87 -17.66
N LEU A 4 -12.09 8.41 -17.62
CA LEU A 4 -12.39 9.73 -18.19
C LEU A 4 -11.78 10.84 -17.34
N ASP A 5 -11.91 10.76 -16.01
CA ASP A 5 -11.26 11.70 -15.07
C ASP A 5 -9.72 11.60 -15.14
N PHE A 6 -9.19 10.40 -15.40
CA PHE A 6 -7.75 10.16 -15.58
C PHE A 6 -7.18 10.80 -16.86
N VAL A 7 -7.95 10.80 -17.96
CA VAL A 7 -7.56 11.41 -19.24
C VAL A 7 -7.70 12.92 -19.21
N GLU A 8 -8.77 13.46 -18.59
CA GLU A 8 -8.99 14.90 -18.51
C GLU A 8 -7.87 15.62 -17.73
N ASN A 9 -7.28 14.97 -16.73
CA ASN A 9 -6.21 15.55 -15.92
C ASN A 9 -4.79 15.25 -16.45
N SER A 10 -4.65 14.59 -17.63
CA SER A 10 -3.37 14.33 -18.32
C SER A 10 -2.26 13.72 -17.44
N VAL A 11 -2.62 12.80 -16.53
CA VAL A 11 -1.68 12.28 -15.52
C VAL A 11 -0.80 11.13 -16.06
N VAL A 12 -1.14 10.56 -17.22
CA VAL A 12 -0.58 9.29 -17.70
C VAL A 12 -0.39 9.30 -19.22
N GLY A 13 0.73 8.75 -19.69
CA GLY A 13 1.09 8.56 -21.09
C GLY A 13 0.20 7.54 -21.82
N ILE A 14 0.17 7.64 -23.14
CA ILE A 14 -0.74 6.88 -24.02
C ILE A 14 -0.58 5.37 -23.83
N ASP A 15 0.65 4.86 -23.76
CA ASP A 15 0.93 3.43 -23.59
C ASP A 15 0.31 2.85 -22.31
N ALA A 16 0.39 3.60 -21.20
CA ALA A 16 -0.17 3.18 -19.92
C ALA A 16 -1.71 3.26 -19.96
N LEU A 17 -2.27 4.29 -20.58
CA LEU A 17 -3.73 4.40 -20.78
C LEU A 17 -4.29 3.24 -21.61
N GLU A 18 -3.65 2.89 -22.73
CA GLU A 18 -4.07 1.76 -23.56
C GLU A 18 -4.02 0.45 -22.78
N CYS A 19 -2.95 0.24 -22.00
CA CYS A 19 -2.84 -0.94 -21.13
C CYS A 19 -3.97 -1.01 -20.11
N LEU A 20 -4.35 0.12 -19.51
CA LEU A 20 -5.43 0.17 -18.53
C LEU A 20 -6.81 -0.12 -19.15
N ILE A 21 -7.09 0.41 -20.34
CA ILE A 21 -8.33 0.13 -21.10
C ILE A 21 -8.40 -1.35 -21.47
N GLU A 22 -7.30 -1.92 -21.97
CA GLU A 22 -7.24 -3.34 -22.29
C GLU A 22 -7.48 -4.18 -21.03
N SER A 23 -6.82 -3.84 -19.92
CA SER A 23 -6.93 -4.56 -18.65
C SER A 23 -8.35 -4.50 -18.06
N GLU A 24 -9.04 -3.36 -18.18
CA GLU A 24 -10.44 -3.22 -17.79
C GLU A 24 -11.33 -4.20 -18.57
N LYS A 25 -11.16 -4.27 -19.89
CA LYS A 25 -11.90 -5.20 -20.75
C LYS A 25 -11.62 -6.66 -20.36
N ILE A 26 -10.35 -7.03 -20.18
CA ILE A 26 -9.94 -8.36 -19.74
C ILE A 26 -10.64 -8.71 -18.41
N MET A 27 -10.56 -7.84 -17.43
CA MET A 27 -11.12 -8.11 -16.10
C MET A 27 -12.65 -8.21 -16.13
N ASN A 28 -13.33 -7.35 -16.89
CA ASN A 28 -14.78 -7.39 -17.07
C ASN A 28 -15.23 -8.71 -17.71
N GLU A 29 -14.58 -9.12 -18.79
CA GLU A 29 -14.87 -10.40 -19.45
C GLU A 29 -14.63 -11.59 -18.51
N PHE A 30 -13.54 -11.55 -17.73
CA PHE A 30 -13.19 -12.62 -16.80
C PHE A 30 -14.21 -12.76 -15.67
N LEU A 31 -14.53 -11.65 -15.00
CA LEU A 31 -15.51 -11.63 -13.90
C LEU A 31 -16.92 -12.03 -14.36
N ARG A 32 -17.24 -11.85 -15.65
CA ARG A 32 -18.52 -12.27 -16.25
C ARG A 32 -18.49 -13.69 -16.82
N GLY A 33 -17.38 -14.42 -16.67
CA GLY A 33 -17.22 -15.78 -17.19
C GLY A 33 -17.19 -15.86 -18.72
N LYS A 34 -16.92 -14.75 -19.43
CA LYS A 34 -16.76 -14.73 -20.89
C LYS A 34 -15.37 -15.20 -21.34
N ARG A 35 -14.41 -15.19 -20.41
CA ARG A 35 -13.06 -15.74 -20.56
C ARG A 35 -12.66 -16.44 -19.26
N ASN A 36 -11.66 -17.30 -19.33
CA ASN A 36 -11.22 -18.17 -18.23
C ASN A 36 -9.81 -17.84 -17.69
N ASP A 37 -9.13 -16.84 -18.25
CA ASP A 37 -7.81 -16.37 -17.82
C ASP A 37 -7.79 -14.84 -17.64
N LEU A 38 -6.79 -14.33 -16.93
CA LEU A 38 -6.57 -12.89 -16.69
C LEU A 38 -5.52 -12.27 -17.63
N GLY A 39 -5.12 -12.97 -18.68
CA GLY A 39 -4.07 -12.52 -19.59
C GLY A 39 -2.74 -12.35 -18.85
N LYS A 40 -2.18 -11.14 -18.89
CA LYS A 40 -0.95 -10.76 -18.19
C LYS A 40 -1.19 -10.09 -16.84
N ILE A 41 -2.45 -9.96 -16.41
CA ILE A 41 -2.78 -9.32 -15.14
C ILE A 41 -2.41 -10.27 -14.00
N GLU A 42 -1.57 -9.80 -13.08
CA GLU A 42 -1.19 -10.52 -11.87
C GLU A 42 -1.88 -9.90 -10.65
N ASN A 43 -2.35 -10.73 -9.71
CA ASN A 43 -2.89 -10.27 -8.44
C ASN A 43 -1.99 -10.75 -7.31
N HIS A 44 -1.59 -9.85 -6.43
CA HIS A 44 -0.69 -10.13 -5.34
C HIS A 44 -1.31 -9.71 -4.01
N ILE A 45 -0.95 -10.44 -2.96
CA ILE A 45 -1.25 -10.09 -1.57
C ILE A 45 0.04 -10.00 -0.77
N PHE A 46 0.13 -8.95 0.02
CA PHE A 46 1.19 -8.69 0.95
C PHE A 46 0.59 -8.32 2.30
N PHE A 47 1.13 -8.89 3.38
CA PHE A 47 0.71 -8.57 4.73
C PHE A 47 1.78 -7.66 5.34
N PHE A 48 1.40 -6.40 5.58
CA PHE A 48 2.21 -5.47 6.32
C PHE A 48 2.15 -5.88 7.79
N ASP A 49 3.22 -6.53 8.25
CA ASP A 49 3.41 -6.98 9.62
C ASP A 49 4.50 -6.10 10.29
N ASP A 50 4.79 -6.36 11.56
CA ASP A 50 5.77 -5.60 12.32
C ASP A 50 7.15 -5.62 11.66
N ILE A 51 7.69 -4.43 11.43
CA ILE A 51 8.98 -4.23 10.79
C ILE A 51 10.08 -4.62 11.77
N LYS A 52 10.76 -5.73 11.47
CA LYS A 52 11.86 -6.23 12.29
C LYS A 52 13.14 -5.44 12.08
N GLU A 53 13.45 -5.15 10.81
CA GLU A 53 14.70 -4.52 10.40
C GLU A 53 14.49 -3.59 9.20
N LEU A 54 15.31 -2.55 9.13
CA LEU A 54 15.41 -1.65 7.99
C LEU A 54 16.85 -1.65 7.46
N SER A 55 16.98 -1.49 6.15
CA SER A 55 18.28 -1.35 5.50
C SER A 55 18.96 -0.04 5.88
N VAL A 56 20.30 -0.04 5.86
CA VAL A 56 21.11 1.16 6.09
C VAL A 56 20.73 2.21 5.05
N GLY A 57 20.32 3.42 5.50
CA GLY A 57 19.85 4.50 4.65
C GLY A 57 18.32 4.64 4.53
N ALA A 58 17.55 3.70 5.07
CA ALA A 58 16.10 3.81 5.16
C ALA A 58 15.62 4.56 6.42
N SER A 59 16.46 5.41 7.04
CA SER A 59 16.14 6.13 8.28
C SER A 59 14.89 6.99 8.18
N ASN A 60 14.67 7.58 7.00
CA ASN A 60 13.48 8.39 6.73
C ASN A 60 12.19 7.56 6.83
N PHE A 61 12.26 6.24 6.61
CA PHE A 61 11.10 5.34 6.67
C PHE A 61 10.53 5.25 8.10
N ALA A 62 11.38 5.20 9.13
CA ALA A 62 10.91 5.15 10.52
C ALA A 62 10.24 6.46 10.97
N ASP A 63 10.69 7.61 10.43
CA ASP A 63 10.08 8.91 10.72
C ASP A 63 8.67 9.08 10.12
N LEU A 64 8.26 8.17 9.22
CA LEU A 64 6.99 8.22 8.53
C LEU A 64 5.87 7.40 9.21
N LYS A 65 6.14 6.80 10.37
CA LYS A 65 5.16 6.01 11.16
C LYS A 65 4.48 4.91 10.33
N PRO A 66 5.25 3.96 9.78
CA PRO A 66 4.74 2.94 8.88
C PRO A 66 3.66 2.05 9.50
N HIS A 67 3.81 1.59 10.75
CA HIS A 67 2.86 0.67 11.36
C HIS A 67 1.51 1.35 11.52
N ALA A 68 1.48 2.55 12.12
CA ALA A 68 0.22 3.28 12.30
C ALA A 68 -0.44 3.64 10.96
N THR A 69 0.36 3.97 9.94
CA THR A 69 -0.15 4.30 8.60
C THR A 69 -0.80 3.10 7.92
N PHE A 70 -0.12 1.95 7.88
CA PHE A 70 -0.63 0.80 7.12
C PHE A 70 -1.65 -0.02 7.91
N HIS A 71 -1.43 -0.30 9.19
CA HIS A 71 -2.35 -1.10 10.01
C HIS A 71 -3.69 -0.40 10.29
N ARG A 72 -3.76 0.93 10.14
CA ARG A 72 -4.99 1.73 10.34
C ARG A 72 -5.47 2.44 9.09
N GLY A 73 -4.70 2.40 8.02
CA GLY A 73 -5.04 2.97 6.73
C GLY A 73 -6.00 2.08 5.96
N ILE A 74 -6.94 2.73 5.27
CA ILE A 74 -7.74 2.11 4.21
C ILE A 74 -7.67 3.04 3.01
N GLY A 75 -7.33 2.50 1.85
CA GLY A 75 -7.20 3.31 0.66
C GLY A 75 -6.90 2.47 -0.55
N SER A 76 -7.23 2.99 -1.72
CA SER A 76 -6.88 2.37 -2.99
C SER A 76 -6.73 3.42 -4.06
N TYR A 77 -5.74 3.25 -4.92
CA TYR A 77 -5.56 4.05 -6.12
C TYR A 77 -4.73 3.30 -7.15
N THR A 78 -4.78 3.79 -8.38
CA THR A 78 -4.02 3.27 -9.52
C THR A 78 -2.74 4.07 -9.67
N PHE A 79 -1.63 3.39 -9.89
CA PHE A 79 -0.31 3.97 -10.14
C PHE A 79 0.23 3.54 -11.50
N CYS A 80 0.98 4.43 -12.15
CA CYS A 80 1.60 4.19 -13.45
C CYS A 80 3.05 4.66 -13.45
N TYR A 81 4.01 3.71 -13.36
CA TYR A 81 5.43 4.00 -13.56
C TYR A 81 5.81 3.73 -15.02
N GLU A 82 5.73 4.74 -15.87
CA GLU A 82 5.95 4.62 -17.32
C GLU A 82 7.38 4.20 -17.70
N ASP A 83 8.39 4.76 -17.04
CA ASP A 83 9.80 4.42 -17.30
C ASP A 83 10.10 2.94 -17.07
N GLU A 84 9.40 2.33 -16.11
CA GLU A 84 9.55 0.92 -15.73
C GLU A 84 8.55 0.01 -16.42
N LYS A 85 7.53 0.62 -17.02
CA LYS A 85 6.32 -0.05 -17.50
C LYS A 85 5.70 -0.92 -16.40
N THR A 86 5.58 -0.39 -15.18
CA THR A 86 4.86 -1.07 -14.09
C THR A 86 3.60 -0.29 -13.78
N TYR A 87 2.44 -0.89 -14.09
CA TYR A 87 1.13 -0.27 -13.93
C TYR A 87 0.27 -1.17 -13.06
N GLY A 88 -0.40 -0.58 -12.07
CA GLY A 88 -1.18 -1.38 -11.16
C GLY A 88 -2.10 -0.58 -10.28
N THR A 89 -2.85 -1.28 -9.45
CA THR A 89 -3.67 -0.72 -8.40
C THR A 89 -3.21 -1.28 -7.07
N LEU A 90 -3.02 -0.39 -6.10
CA LEU A 90 -2.78 -0.72 -4.71
C LEU A 90 -4.10 -0.61 -3.96
N THR A 91 -4.38 -1.56 -3.07
CA THR A 91 -5.44 -1.44 -2.05
C THR A 91 -4.86 -1.82 -0.70
N ASN A 92 -4.82 -0.89 0.25
CA ASN A 92 -4.56 -1.18 1.65
C ASN A 92 -5.88 -1.39 2.39
N MET A 93 -5.99 -2.50 3.10
CA MET A 93 -7.11 -2.86 3.97
C MET A 93 -6.56 -3.14 5.37
N MET A 94 -6.13 -2.10 6.08
CA MET A 94 -5.63 -2.17 7.46
C MET A 94 -4.44 -3.14 7.62
N GLY A 95 -3.46 -3.04 6.73
CA GLY A 95 -2.24 -3.84 6.74
C GLY A 95 -2.31 -5.06 5.80
N VAL A 96 -3.49 -5.45 5.33
CA VAL A 96 -3.61 -6.38 4.20
C VAL A 96 -3.56 -5.58 2.92
N ILE A 97 -2.46 -5.70 2.18
CA ILE A 97 -2.22 -4.94 0.96
C ILE A 97 -2.41 -5.85 -0.25
N LEU A 98 -3.35 -5.47 -1.12
CA LEU A 98 -3.55 -6.10 -2.42
C LEU A 98 -2.92 -5.25 -3.51
N VAL A 99 -2.27 -5.91 -4.46
CA VAL A 99 -1.69 -5.27 -5.63
C VAL A 99 -2.15 -6.02 -6.86
N THR A 100 -2.84 -5.32 -7.75
CA THR A 100 -3.17 -5.85 -9.09
C THR A 100 -2.24 -5.19 -10.09
N LEU A 101 -1.33 -5.94 -10.68
CA LEU A 101 -0.44 -5.48 -11.74
C LEU A 101 -1.11 -5.71 -13.08
N TYR A 102 -1.45 -4.63 -13.78
CA TYR A 102 -1.97 -4.66 -15.13
C TYR A 102 -0.86 -4.87 -16.17
N HIS A 103 0.31 -4.30 -15.87
CA HIS A 103 1.55 -4.58 -16.57
C HIS A 103 2.68 -4.64 -15.57
N LYS A 104 3.46 -5.72 -15.63
CA LYS A 104 4.62 -5.97 -14.79
C LYS A 104 5.89 -5.62 -15.56
N GLY A 105 6.62 -4.60 -15.09
CA GLY A 105 7.90 -4.20 -15.64
C GLY A 105 8.96 -5.30 -15.55
N GLN A 106 10.02 -5.21 -16.36
CA GLN A 106 11.04 -6.26 -16.41
C GLN A 106 11.88 -6.39 -15.14
N ARG A 107 11.91 -5.34 -14.31
CA ARG A 107 12.67 -5.30 -13.05
C ARG A 107 11.87 -5.71 -11.82
N GLU A 108 10.59 -6.04 -12.02
CA GLU A 108 9.65 -6.43 -10.97
C GLU A 108 9.89 -7.87 -10.51
N VAL A 109 10.21 -8.05 -9.24
CA VAL A 109 10.32 -9.37 -8.59
C VAL A 109 9.24 -9.48 -7.54
N TRP A 110 8.36 -10.47 -7.71
CA TRP A 110 7.23 -10.75 -6.83
C TRP A 110 7.20 -12.24 -6.54
N ASN A 111 7.79 -12.66 -5.42
CA ASN A 111 7.91 -14.06 -5.04
C ASN A 111 6.96 -14.36 -3.88
N ASN A 112 6.22 -15.47 -3.98
CA ASN A 112 5.28 -15.96 -2.96
C ASN A 112 4.17 -14.95 -2.57
N THR A 113 3.84 -14.03 -3.47
CA THR A 113 2.79 -13.02 -3.27
C THR A 113 1.58 -13.21 -4.18
N GLU A 114 1.73 -13.92 -5.30
CA GLU A 114 0.67 -14.07 -6.29
C GLU A 114 -0.51 -14.91 -5.78
N ILE A 115 -1.72 -14.46 -6.07
CA ILE A 115 -2.97 -15.14 -5.77
C ILE A 115 -3.47 -15.82 -7.04
N LEU A 116 -3.50 -17.15 -7.00
CA LEU A 116 -4.09 -17.97 -8.06
C LEU A 116 -5.46 -18.49 -7.62
N ASN A 117 -6.42 -18.52 -8.55
CA ASN A 117 -7.74 -19.08 -8.28
C ASN A 117 -7.62 -20.57 -7.97
N GLY A 118 -8.13 -20.98 -6.80
CA GLY A 118 -8.08 -22.34 -6.34
C GLY A 118 -8.79 -22.52 -5.00
N VAL A 119 -8.72 -23.73 -4.46
CA VAL A 119 -9.21 -24.06 -3.12
C VAL A 119 -8.01 -24.31 -2.23
N GLY A 120 -7.94 -23.66 -1.07
CA GLY A 120 -6.82 -23.84 -0.16
C GLY A 120 -6.68 -22.72 0.85
N ARG A 121 -5.53 -22.69 1.53
CA ARG A 121 -5.15 -21.64 2.47
C ARG A 121 -4.15 -20.70 1.79
N ILE A 122 -4.43 -19.41 1.82
CA ILE A 122 -3.44 -18.38 1.46
C ILE A 122 -2.50 -18.22 2.65
N GLU A 123 -1.21 -18.36 2.42
CA GLU A 123 -0.17 -18.20 3.44
C GLU A 123 0.85 -17.16 2.99
N ALA A 124 1.10 -16.17 3.84
CA ALA A 124 2.14 -15.16 3.63
C ALA A 124 3.47 -15.70 4.15
N LYS A 125 4.12 -16.55 3.37
CA LYS A 125 5.36 -17.21 3.75
C LYS A 125 6.47 -16.83 2.79
N ASP A 126 7.59 -16.34 3.36
CA ASP A 126 8.81 -16.01 2.62
C ASP A 126 8.52 -15.09 1.40
N GLN A 127 7.63 -14.12 1.59
CA GLN A 127 7.25 -13.17 0.56
C GLN A 127 8.39 -12.19 0.27
N GLN A 128 8.65 -11.95 -1.01
CA GLN A 128 9.67 -10.99 -1.44
C GLN A 128 9.12 -10.11 -2.55
N ILE A 129 9.30 -8.80 -2.39
CA ILE A 129 8.92 -7.80 -3.38
C ILE A 129 10.14 -6.92 -3.64
N GLN A 130 10.58 -6.87 -4.90
CA GLN A 130 11.47 -5.84 -5.43
C GLN A 130 10.71 -5.15 -6.56
N SER A 131 10.22 -3.95 -6.28
CA SER A 131 9.27 -3.28 -7.15
C SER A 131 9.31 -1.78 -6.97
N VAL A 132 9.00 -1.03 -8.02
CA VAL A 132 8.73 0.41 -7.90
C VAL A 132 7.48 0.71 -7.08
N PHE A 133 6.63 -0.28 -6.84
CA PHE A 133 5.56 -0.23 -5.84
C PHE A 133 6.04 0.21 -4.45
N GLY A 134 7.29 -0.06 -4.07
CA GLY A 134 7.84 0.43 -2.80
C GLY A 134 7.79 1.96 -2.67
N ASN A 135 7.88 2.69 -3.79
CA ASN A 135 7.75 4.14 -3.82
C ASN A 135 6.32 4.59 -3.48
N GLU A 136 5.30 3.81 -3.84
CA GLU A 136 3.90 4.07 -3.47
C GLU A 136 3.68 3.94 -1.96
N LEU A 137 4.30 2.94 -1.33
CA LEU A 137 4.26 2.81 0.12
C LEU A 137 4.86 4.05 0.80
N ILE A 138 5.99 4.56 0.29
CA ILE A 138 6.61 5.78 0.81
C ILE A 138 5.68 6.99 0.60
N HIS A 139 5.12 7.14 -0.59
CA HIS A 139 4.21 8.23 -0.92
C HIS A 139 2.97 8.28 -0.01
N ILE A 140 2.37 7.12 0.29
CA ILE A 140 1.24 7.01 1.22
C ILE A 140 1.63 7.54 2.60
N MET A 141 2.77 7.12 3.13
CA MET A 141 3.18 7.56 4.46
C MET A 141 3.59 9.04 4.50
N GLU A 142 4.23 9.56 3.45
CA GLU A 142 4.51 11.00 3.33
C GLU A 142 3.21 11.82 3.30
N THR A 143 2.21 11.34 2.57
CA THR A 143 0.89 11.98 2.51
C THR A 143 0.20 11.95 3.86
N ALA A 144 0.24 10.81 4.57
CA ALA A 144 -0.29 10.67 5.92
C ALA A 144 0.42 11.63 6.91
N LYS A 145 1.75 11.75 6.82
CA LYS A 145 2.53 12.70 7.63
C LYS A 145 2.12 14.14 7.35
N LYS A 146 2.07 14.57 6.08
CA LYS A 146 1.63 15.93 5.69
C LYS A 146 0.21 16.23 6.20
N ALA A 147 -0.72 15.27 6.08
CA ALA A 147 -2.07 15.41 6.60
C ALA A 147 -2.09 15.56 8.14
N SER A 148 -1.24 14.81 8.85
CA SER A 148 -1.08 14.93 10.30
C SER A 148 -0.50 16.29 10.70
N GLU A 149 0.49 16.81 9.97
CA GLU A 149 1.12 18.11 10.23
C GLU A 149 0.18 19.28 9.92
N ALA A 150 -0.68 19.13 8.91
CA ALA A 150 -1.69 20.13 8.54
C ALA A 150 -2.97 20.09 9.41
N MET A 151 -3.03 19.18 10.39
CA MET A 151 -4.21 19.01 11.24
C MET A 151 -4.49 20.28 12.05
N SER A 152 -5.74 20.76 12.03
CA SER A 152 -6.12 21.96 12.78
C SER A 152 -6.02 21.76 14.30
N VAL A 153 -5.82 22.85 15.04
CA VAL A 153 -5.77 22.83 16.52
C VAL A 153 -7.03 22.18 17.12
N ALA A 154 -8.20 22.40 16.52
CA ALA A 154 -9.45 21.80 16.99
C ALA A 154 -9.46 20.26 16.81
N GLN A 155 -8.94 19.76 15.70
CA GLN A 155 -8.80 18.31 15.45
C GLN A 155 -7.75 17.69 16.38
N GLN A 156 -6.61 18.34 16.56
CA GLN A 156 -5.57 17.91 17.50
C GLN A 156 -6.12 17.80 18.92
N LYS A 157 -6.79 18.86 19.41
CA LYS A 157 -7.42 18.87 20.73
C LYS A 157 -8.45 17.75 20.89
N LYS A 158 -9.27 17.48 19.86
CA LYS A 158 -10.24 16.39 19.89
C LYS A 158 -9.56 15.02 20.01
N ALA A 159 -8.42 14.82 19.34
CA ALA A 159 -7.64 13.60 19.47
C ALA A 159 -7.04 13.46 20.88
N GLU A 160 -6.45 14.53 21.41
CA GLU A 160 -5.93 14.56 22.78
C GLU A 160 -7.00 14.28 23.84
N ASP A 161 -8.16 14.93 23.74
CA ASP A 161 -9.26 14.76 24.70
C ASP A 161 -9.76 13.31 24.70
N ARG A 162 -9.78 12.64 23.52
CA ARG A 162 -10.12 11.22 23.41
C ARG A 162 -9.08 10.32 24.09
N ILE A 163 -7.80 10.61 23.89
CA ILE A 163 -6.70 9.85 24.53
C ILE A 163 -6.77 10.03 26.05
N LYS A 164 -6.95 11.26 26.53
CA LYS A 164 -7.09 11.57 27.97
C LYS A 164 -8.32 10.89 28.58
N ALA A 165 -9.44 10.88 27.88
CA ALA A 165 -10.65 10.20 28.33
C ALA A 165 -10.50 8.68 28.42
N ALA A 166 -9.67 8.07 27.57
CA ALA A 166 -9.34 6.65 27.65
C ALA A 166 -8.40 6.31 28.83
N GLY A 167 -7.63 7.28 29.33
CA GLY A 167 -6.73 7.07 30.47
C GLY A 167 -5.74 5.94 30.22
N GLU A 168 -5.58 5.04 31.19
CA GLU A 168 -4.69 3.87 31.07
C GLU A 168 -5.18 2.82 30.07
N ASP A 169 -6.49 2.78 29.76
CA ASP A 169 -7.06 1.80 28.84
C ASP A 169 -6.58 1.99 27.40
N VAL A 170 -6.01 3.17 27.07
CA VAL A 170 -5.41 3.42 25.76
C VAL A 170 -4.34 2.39 25.39
N LYS A 171 -3.64 1.83 26.39
CA LYS A 171 -2.60 0.80 26.21
C LYS A 171 -3.15 -0.51 25.64
N ASN A 172 -4.45 -0.75 25.80
CA ASN A 172 -5.14 -1.92 25.28
C ASN A 172 -5.59 -1.75 23.82
N TYR A 173 -5.47 -0.55 23.25
CA TYR A 173 -5.83 -0.31 21.85
C TYR A 173 -4.69 -0.66 20.89
N SER A 174 -5.05 -1.27 19.77
CA SER A 174 -4.10 -1.68 18.74
C SER A 174 -3.34 -0.50 18.13
N VAL A 175 -3.98 0.68 18.01
CA VAL A 175 -3.33 1.91 17.53
C VAL A 175 -2.20 2.37 18.47
N PHE A 176 -2.32 2.13 19.78
CA PHE A 176 -1.26 2.46 20.73
C PHE A 176 -0.04 1.55 20.53
N GLN A 177 -0.28 0.26 20.28
CA GLN A 177 0.79 -0.69 19.97
C GLN A 177 1.52 -0.31 18.67
N ASP A 178 0.81 0.09 17.62
CA ASP A 178 1.46 0.56 16.39
C ASP A 178 2.34 1.79 16.63
N TRP A 179 1.90 2.74 17.47
CA TRP A 179 2.72 3.91 17.83
C TRP A 179 3.98 3.52 18.60
N MET A 180 3.87 2.56 19.51
CA MET A 180 5.03 2.03 20.23
C MET A 180 5.99 1.34 19.26
N ASN A 181 5.49 0.53 18.33
CA ASN A 181 6.29 -0.14 17.32
C ASN A 181 7.01 0.86 16.40
N ASP A 182 6.33 1.95 16.01
CA ASP A 182 6.95 3.04 15.23
C ASP A 182 8.04 3.78 16.02
N MET A 183 7.83 4.03 17.32
CA MET A 183 8.84 4.64 18.19
C MET A 183 10.07 3.74 18.39
N ASP A 184 9.84 2.45 18.64
CA ASP A 184 10.90 1.46 18.79
C ASP A 184 11.71 1.30 17.50
N LEU A 185 11.04 1.29 16.35
CA LEU A 185 11.68 1.24 15.04
C LEU A 185 12.62 2.43 14.84
N LYS A 186 12.20 3.63 15.22
CA LYS A 186 13.02 4.84 15.16
C LYS A 186 14.26 4.76 16.05
N ASN A 187 14.11 4.30 17.29
CA ASN A 187 15.22 4.17 18.24
C ASN A 187 16.29 3.17 17.77
N ARG A 188 15.88 2.05 17.16
CA ARG A 188 16.80 1.03 16.63
C ARG A 188 17.68 1.53 15.48
N ILE A 189 17.25 2.57 14.77
CA ILE A 189 18.04 3.19 13.70
C ILE A 189 19.03 4.20 14.27
N THR A 190 18.64 4.95 15.30
CA THR A 190 19.53 5.95 15.92
C THR A 190 20.68 5.33 16.71
N ASP A 191 20.53 4.08 17.15
CA ASP A 191 21.57 3.34 17.90
C ASP A 191 22.59 2.62 16.99
N LYS A 192 22.41 2.65 15.65
CA LYS A 192 23.33 2.06 14.66
C LYS A 192 24.18 3.13 13.97
#